data_AF-A0A1F6SGM9-F1
#
_entry.id   AF-A0A1F6SGM9-F1
#
_cell.length_a   1.000
_cell.length_b   1.000
_cell.length_c   1.000
_cell.angle_alpha   90.00
_cell.angle_beta   90.00
_cell.angle_gamma   90.00
#
_symmetry.space_group_name_H-M   'P 1'
#
loop_
_entity.id
_entity.type
_entity.pdbx_description
1 polymer ?
#
loop_
_entity_poly.entity_id
_entity_poly.type
_entity_poly.pdbx_seq_one_letter_code
_entity_poly.pdbx_strand_id
1 'polypeptide(L)'
;MGRKALLILFVIVVAAGVAIRRFPHSFLFSGKNETVKTESQEAKVQPVAVPEAEGNVIDSEVAETRGEPVELKIEPKRVPQSSLLKDVPFTVQAPFGEWNISVFQNGCEEAALVMAAYWISGKPLTKEIAKQEIMALARFEDKKHGQSIDTSAKDTEALFREYYGVTTSEIRTDITLTDMQETLADGAIVIVPADGRKLMNPNYKQPGPMTHMLVVIGYDAEKKEFITHDSGTRKGQNYRYQEEILYEAIRDYPTGDHLPIKGIHKNMIVVRKP
;
A
#
# COMPACT_ATOMS: atom_id res chain seq x y z
N MET A 1 59.52 19.85 -45.11
CA MET A 1 60.12 19.20 -43.92
C MET A 1 59.71 20.03 -42.71
N GLY A 2 59.02 19.58 -41.67
CA GLY A 2 58.47 18.28 -41.29
C GLY A 2 57.98 18.39 -39.83
N ARG A 3 56.80 17.80 -39.56
CA ARG A 3 56.30 17.14 -38.33
C ARG A 3 56.70 17.70 -36.94
N LYS A 4 55.72 17.91 -36.05
CA LYS A 4 55.29 16.96 -34.97
C LYS A 4 54.29 17.58 -33.96
N ALA A 5 53.21 16.81 -33.73
CA ALA A 5 52.38 16.61 -32.51
C ALA A 5 51.79 17.85 -31.76
N LEU A 6 50.48 18.02 -31.58
CA LEU A 6 49.41 17.17 -30.98
C LEU A 6 49.48 17.07 -29.43
N LEU A 7 48.34 17.42 -28.81
CA LEU A 7 47.78 17.06 -27.48
C LEU A 7 47.84 18.08 -26.33
N ILE A 8 46.68 18.12 -25.63
CA ILE A 8 46.30 18.63 -24.29
C ILE A 8 45.35 19.83 -24.41
N LEU A 9 44.10 19.88 -23.91
CA LEU A 9 43.15 18.96 -23.27
C LEU A 9 41.88 19.83 -23.11
N PHE A 10 40.77 19.51 -23.78
CA PHE A 10 39.50 20.24 -23.59
C PHE A 10 38.64 19.47 -22.58
N VAL A 11 38.80 19.80 -21.30
CA VAL A 11 37.90 19.38 -20.23
C VAL A 11 37.81 20.54 -19.24
N ILE A 12 36.66 21.19 -19.14
CA ILE A 12 36.00 21.46 -17.85
C ILE A 12 34.50 21.55 -18.10
N VAL A 13 33.84 20.71 -17.32
CA VAL A 13 32.43 20.38 -17.27
C VAL A 13 31.61 21.55 -16.75
N VAL A 14 30.44 21.70 -17.37
CA VAL A 14 29.30 22.52 -16.98
C VAL A 14 29.01 22.38 -15.48
N ALA A 15 29.25 23.46 -14.72
CA ALA A 15 28.79 23.55 -13.34
C ALA A 15 27.28 23.83 -13.33
N ALA A 16 26.55 22.85 -12.84
CA ALA A 16 25.12 22.86 -12.59
C ALA A 16 24.76 23.92 -11.53
N GLY A 17 23.78 24.76 -11.86
CA GLY A 17 23.02 25.57 -10.91
C GLY A 17 21.59 25.04 -10.79
N VAL A 18 21.41 23.82 -10.29
CA VAL A 18 20.10 23.34 -9.84
C VAL A 18 19.87 23.91 -8.44
N ALA A 19 18.93 24.86 -8.35
CA ALA A 19 18.48 25.43 -7.11
C ALA A 19 17.86 24.34 -6.21
N ILE A 20 18.65 23.86 -5.25
CA ILE A 20 18.15 23.07 -4.13
C ILE A 20 17.28 23.99 -3.29
N ARG A 21 15.96 23.84 -3.39
CA ARG A 21 15.01 24.43 -2.44
C ARG A 21 15.27 23.85 -1.07
N ARG A 22 15.83 24.67 -0.17
CA ARG A 22 15.97 24.39 1.26
C ARG A 22 14.59 24.49 1.91
N PHE A 23 14.08 23.39 2.46
CA PHE A 23 12.96 23.43 3.40
C PHE A 23 13.47 23.79 4.81
N PRO A 24 12.74 24.62 5.58
CA PRO A 24 13.21 25.15 6.85
C PRO A 24 13.22 24.07 7.95
N HIS A 25 14.41 23.83 8.50
CA HIS A 25 14.60 23.18 9.79
C HIS A 25 14.24 24.16 10.91
N SER A 26 13.09 23.99 11.55
CA SER A 26 12.86 24.50 12.89
C SER A 26 11.70 23.77 13.55
N PHE A 27 11.99 22.73 14.32
CA PHE A 27 11.21 22.43 15.53
C PHE A 27 12.15 21.76 16.54
N LEU A 28 12.66 22.58 17.45
CA LEU A 28 13.36 22.21 18.67
C LEU A 28 12.39 22.45 19.82
N PHE A 29 12.03 21.42 20.60
CA PHE A 29 11.69 21.46 22.02
C PHE A 29 11.63 19.99 22.50
N SER A 30 12.62 19.54 23.31
CA SER A 30 12.56 19.45 24.79
C SER A 30 11.38 18.57 25.24
N GLY A 31 11.54 17.33 25.69
CA GLY A 31 12.54 16.79 26.59
C GLY A 31 11.93 16.68 28.00
N LYS A 32 11.32 15.52 28.33
CA LYS A 32 11.19 15.00 29.69
C LYS A 32 10.78 13.53 29.69
N ASN A 33 11.69 12.71 30.21
CA ASN A 33 11.48 11.34 30.66
C ASN A 33 10.56 11.34 31.88
N GLU A 34 9.55 10.48 31.92
CA GLU A 34 9.04 9.92 33.17
C GLU A 34 8.84 8.41 33.00
N THR A 35 9.52 7.69 33.88
CA THR A 35 9.48 6.24 34.05
C THR A 35 8.38 5.95 35.07
N VAL A 36 7.40 5.10 34.72
CA VAL A 36 6.48 4.53 35.71
C VAL A 36 6.53 3.01 35.60
N LYS A 37 6.92 2.39 36.72
CA LYS A 37 6.95 0.95 36.96
C LYS A 37 5.56 0.48 37.44
N THR A 38 5.15 -0.66 36.88
CA THR A 38 4.51 -1.83 37.51
C THR A 38 3.29 -1.63 38.42
N GLU A 39 2.14 -2.20 38.03
CA GLU A 39 1.49 -3.24 38.85
C GLU A 39 0.46 -4.05 38.06
N SER A 40 0.66 -5.36 38.04
CA SER A 40 -0.27 -6.38 37.56
C SER A 40 -1.25 -6.74 38.67
N GLN A 41 -2.54 -6.60 38.43
CA GLN A 41 -3.57 -7.17 39.30
C GLN A 41 -4.34 -8.27 38.56
N GLU A 42 -4.18 -9.48 39.10
CA GLU A 42 -4.79 -10.73 38.70
C GLU A 42 -6.18 -10.82 39.35
N ALA A 43 -7.24 -10.81 38.55
CA ALA A 43 -8.61 -10.92 39.03
C ALA A 43 -9.06 -12.39 39.04
N LYS A 44 -9.32 -12.90 40.26
CA LYS A 44 -9.95 -14.18 40.57
C LYS A 44 -11.34 -14.30 39.92
N VAL A 45 -11.53 -15.34 39.10
CA VAL A 45 -12.85 -15.78 38.62
C VAL A 45 -13.41 -16.81 39.61
N GLN A 46 -14.60 -16.54 40.14
CA GLN A 46 -15.42 -17.53 40.86
C GLN A 46 -16.51 -18.08 39.91
N PRO A 47 -16.89 -19.36 40.03
CA PRO A 47 -17.86 -19.98 39.15
C PRO A 47 -19.30 -19.61 39.58
N VAL A 48 -20.10 -19.12 38.64
CA VAL A 48 -21.54 -18.90 38.85
C VAL A 48 -22.31 -20.06 38.24
N ALA A 49 -23.14 -20.66 39.09
CA ALA A 49 -24.02 -21.78 38.79
C ALA A 49 -25.09 -21.43 37.76
N VAL A 50 -25.44 -22.41 36.93
CA VAL A 50 -26.58 -22.40 36.02
C VAL A 50 -27.79 -22.98 36.75
N PRO A 51 -28.95 -22.30 36.78
CA PRO A 51 -30.23 -22.95 37.01
C PRO A 51 -30.96 -23.19 35.68
N GLU A 52 -31.37 -24.44 35.46
CA GLU A 52 -32.47 -24.78 34.57
C GLU A 52 -33.80 -24.28 35.15
N ALA A 53 -34.68 -23.74 34.29
CA ALA A 53 -36.14 -23.82 34.46
C ALA A 53 -36.87 -23.50 33.14
N GLU A 54 -37.47 -24.56 32.60
CA GLU A 54 -38.79 -24.69 31.98
C GLU A 54 -39.55 -23.46 31.40
N GLY A 55 -39.89 -23.59 30.12
CA GLY A 55 -41.27 -23.53 29.59
C GLY A 55 -42.14 -22.32 29.90
N ASN A 56 -42.41 -21.49 28.87
CA ASN A 56 -43.77 -20.97 28.69
C ASN A 56 -44.08 -20.62 27.22
N VAL A 57 -45.27 -21.04 26.80
CA VAL A 57 -45.89 -20.80 25.50
C VAL A 57 -46.57 -19.44 25.56
N ILE A 58 -46.28 -18.54 24.61
CA ILE A 58 -47.08 -17.32 24.40
C ILE A 58 -47.33 -17.16 22.91
N ASP A 59 -48.57 -17.47 22.53
CA ASP A 59 -49.24 -16.98 21.33
C ASP A 59 -49.47 -15.46 21.47
N SER A 60 -49.03 -14.66 20.49
CA SER A 60 -49.65 -13.37 20.18
C SER A 60 -49.17 -12.81 18.84
N GLU A 61 -50.04 -12.95 17.86
CA GLU A 61 -50.55 -11.84 17.04
C GLU A 61 -49.53 -11.06 16.18
N VAL A 62 -49.32 -11.58 14.98
CA VAL A 62 -48.68 -10.87 13.87
C VAL A 62 -49.62 -9.76 13.39
N ALA A 63 -49.34 -8.53 13.81
CA ALA A 63 -49.94 -7.34 13.23
C ALA A 63 -49.36 -7.11 11.82
N GLU A 64 -50.16 -7.44 10.81
CA GLU A 64 -49.85 -7.25 9.40
C GLU A 64 -49.98 -5.77 9.00
N THR A 65 -48.96 -4.97 9.28
CA THR A 65 -48.81 -3.65 8.66
C THR A 65 -48.42 -3.83 7.19
N ARG A 66 -49.41 -3.70 6.30
CA ARG A 66 -49.22 -3.55 4.85
C ARG A 66 -48.48 -2.25 4.55
N GLY A 67 -47.15 -2.30 4.56
CA GLY A 67 -46.31 -1.27 3.95
C GLY A 67 -46.44 -1.35 2.43
N GLU A 68 -46.57 -0.21 1.78
CA GLU A 68 -46.51 -0.09 0.32
C GLU A 68 -45.20 -0.71 -0.21
N PRO A 69 -45.20 -1.37 -1.38
CA PRO A 69 -43.98 -1.92 -1.96
C PRO A 69 -42.98 -0.78 -2.21
N VAL A 70 -41.88 -0.75 -1.47
CA VAL A 70 -40.73 0.10 -1.78
C VAL A 70 -40.14 -0.47 -3.07
N GLU A 71 -40.43 0.18 -4.19
CA GLU A 71 -39.81 -0.15 -5.48
C GLU A 71 -38.31 0.14 -5.39
N LEU A 72 -37.55 -0.92 -5.11
CA LEU A 72 -36.10 -0.89 -5.12
C LEU A 72 -35.65 -0.53 -6.53
N LYS A 73 -35.16 0.70 -6.71
CA LYS A 73 -34.42 1.12 -7.90
C LYS A 73 -33.14 0.28 -7.97
N ILE A 74 -33.21 -0.86 -8.66
CA ILE A 74 -32.03 -1.67 -8.96
C ILE A 74 -31.28 -0.91 -10.07
N GLU A 75 -30.31 -0.10 -9.69
CA GLU A 75 -29.38 0.44 -10.68
C GLU A 75 -28.69 -0.73 -11.38
N PRO A 76 -28.63 -0.75 -12.72
CA PRO A 76 -28.01 -1.84 -13.45
C PRO A 76 -26.54 -1.92 -13.06
N LYS A 77 -26.13 -3.07 -12.50
CA LYS A 77 -24.73 -3.38 -12.19
C LYS A 77 -23.90 -3.16 -13.46
N ARG A 78 -23.04 -2.13 -13.48
CA ARG A 78 -22.18 -1.85 -14.63
C ARG A 78 -21.30 -3.06 -14.90
N VAL A 79 -21.20 -3.44 -16.18
CA VAL A 79 -20.29 -4.51 -16.59
C VAL A 79 -18.85 -4.01 -16.38
N PRO A 80 -17.97 -4.79 -15.74
CA PRO A 80 -16.57 -4.41 -15.57
C PRO A 80 -15.92 -4.10 -16.92
N GLN A 81 -15.27 -2.95 -17.04
CA GLN A 81 -14.59 -2.52 -18.25
C GLN A 81 -13.08 -2.74 -18.13
N SER A 82 -12.44 -3.21 -19.20
CA SER A 82 -10.98 -3.26 -19.24
C SER A 82 -10.38 -1.86 -19.15
N SER A 83 -9.35 -1.72 -18.33
CA SER A 83 -8.63 -0.48 -18.07
C SER A 83 -7.13 -0.77 -17.93
N LEU A 84 -6.30 0.13 -18.43
CA LEU A 84 -4.86 0.05 -18.22
C LEU A 84 -4.28 1.46 -18.20
N LEU A 85 -3.73 1.83 -17.05
CA LEU A 85 -3.08 3.10 -16.85
C LEU A 85 -1.68 3.03 -17.42
N LYS A 86 -1.42 3.88 -18.41
CA LYS A 86 -0.12 3.97 -19.06
C LYS A 86 0.85 4.77 -18.21
N ASP A 87 2.14 4.54 -18.47
CA ASP A 87 3.25 5.32 -17.92
C ASP A 87 3.36 5.29 -16.38
N VAL A 88 2.75 4.29 -15.71
CA VAL A 88 3.08 3.98 -14.32
C VAL A 88 4.49 3.39 -14.31
N PRO A 89 5.47 4.00 -13.61
CA PRO A 89 6.82 3.47 -13.58
C PRO A 89 6.90 2.25 -12.66
N PHE A 90 7.86 1.37 -12.92
CA PHE A 90 8.09 0.17 -12.12
C PHE A 90 9.45 0.21 -11.42
N THR A 91 9.49 -0.20 -10.15
CA THR A 91 10.71 -0.56 -9.45
C THR A 91 10.51 -1.81 -8.59
N VAL A 92 11.59 -2.57 -8.41
CA VAL A 92 11.68 -3.59 -7.36
C VAL A 92 12.02 -2.88 -6.04
N GLN A 93 11.52 -3.36 -4.91
CA GLN A 93 11.83 -2.80 -3.58
C GLN A 93 13.33 -2.87 -3.24
N ALA A 94 14.06 -3.80 -3.86
CA ALA A 94 15.53 -3.84 -3.92
C ALA A 94 16.01 -3.53 -5.35
N PRO A 95 16.20 -2.25 -5.75
CA PRO A 95 16.41 -1.86 -7.15
C PRO A 95 17.62 -2.53 -7.84
N PHE A 96 18.68 -2.83 -7.10
CA PHE A 96 19.87 -3.56 -7.56
C PHE A 96 19.95 -5.00 -7.01
N GLY A 97 18.88 -5.50 -6.40
CA GLY A 97 18.82 -6.84 -5.81
C GLY A 97 19.55 -6.95 -4.47
N GLU A 98 19.73 -5.84 -3.76
CA GLU A 98 20.36 -5.78 -2.44
C GLU A 98 19.43 -6.24 -1.30
N TRP A 99 18.85 -7.43 -1.48
CA TRP A 99 17.94 -8.09 -0.54
C TRP A 99 18.56 -8.44 0.81
N ASN A 100 19.86 -8.24 1.00
CA ASN A 100 20.54 -8.44 2.28
C ASN A 100 20.45 -7.22 3.22
N ILE A 101 19.87 -6.11 2.76
CA ILE A 101 19.68 -4.88 3.52
C ILE A 101 18.21 -4.80 3.96
N SER A 102 17.96 -4.72 5.27
CA SER A 102 16.62 -4.80 5.86
C SER A 102 15.63 -3.77 5.28
N VAL A 103 16.06 -2.53 5.05
CA VAL A 103 15.22 -1.49 4.40
C VAL A 103 14.64 -1.98 3.07
N PHE A 104 15.39 -2.74 2.27
CA PHE A 104 14.90 -3.25 0.99
C PHE A 104 14.15 -4.58 1.13
N GLN A 105 14.32 -5.33 2.23
CA GLN A 105 13.49 -6.50 2.52
C GLN A 105 12.08 -6.12 2.92
N ASN A 106 11.93 -4.98 3.58
CA ASN A 106 10.66 -4.49 4.10
C ASN A 106 10.05 -3.35 3.27
N GLY A 107 10.78 -2.83 2.29
CA GLY A 107 10.39 -1.60 1.57
C GLY A 107 9.27 -1.73 0.53
N CYS A 108 8.27 -2.60 0.74
CA CYS A 108 7.22 -2.84 -0.26
C CYS A 108 6.23 -1.68 -0.34
N GLU A 109 5.86 -1.09 0.80
CA GLU A 109 5.07 0.13 0.95
C GLU A 109 5.78 1.33 0.32
N GLU A 110 7.05 1.53 0.65
CA GLU A 110 7.84 2.65 0.11
C GLU A 110 7.99 2.51 -1.40
N ALA A 111 8.26 1.32 -1.92
CA ALA A 111 8.34 1.10 -3.36
C ALA A 111 7.00 1.39 -4.05
N ALA A 112 5.87 1.02 -3.44
CA ALA A 112 4.54 1.33 -3.96
C ALA A 112 4.28 2.84 -4.00
N LEU A 113 4.60 3.56 -2.92
CA LEU A 113 4.47 5.01 -2.85
C LEU A 113 5.39 5.74 -3.84
N VAL A 114 6.62 5.26 -4.03
CA VAL A 114 7.56 5.81 -5.02
C VAL A 114 7.00 5.66 -6.43
N MET A 115 6.49 4.48 -6.81
CA MET A 115 5.88 4.27 -8.12
C MET A 115 4.68 5.23 -8.33
N ALA A 116 3.84 5.38 -7.31
CA ALA A 116 2.69 6.28 -7.35
C ALA A 116 3.10 7.77 -7.46
N ALA A 117 4.07 8.24 -6.67
CA ALA A 117 4.58 9.62 -6.73
C ALA A 117 5.15 9.96 -8.11
N TYR A 118 5.91 9.03 -8.69
CA TYR A 118 6.55 9.24 -9.99
C TYR A 118 5.54 9.15 -11.15
N TRP A 119 4.49 8.34 -11.01
CA TRP A 119 3.36 8.35 -11.94
C TRP A 119 2.61 9.69 -11.92
N ILE A 120 2.27 10.23 -10.74
CA ILE A 120 1.61 11.54 -10.60
C ILE A 120 2.46 12.64 -11.23
N SER A 121 3.76 12.66 -10.91
CA SER A 121 4.65 13.73 -11.36
C SER A 121 5.11 13.59 -12.81
N GLY A 122 4.88 12.44 -13.45
CA GLY A 122 5.36 12.14 -14.81
C GLY A 122 6.88 12.10 -14.94
N LYS A 123 7.60 11.97 -13.82
CA LYS A 123 9.07 11.94 -13.79
C LYS A 123 9.57 10.52 -14.06
N PRO A 124 10.75 10.38 -14.70
CA PRO A 124 11.36 9.07 -14.87
C PRO A 124 11.81 8.50 -13.53
N LEU A 125 11.59 7.21 -13.31
CA LEU A 125 12.04 6.47 -12.14
C LEU A 125 13.17 5.50 -12.55
N THR A 126 14.43 5.91 -12.41
CA THR A 126 15.57 5.00 -12.59
C THR A 126 15.80 4.18 -11.32
N LYS A 127 16.64 3.15 -11.38
CA LYS A 127 16.99 2.34 -10.21
C LYS A 127 17.70 3.14 -9.12
N GLU A 128 18.55 4.08 -9.51
CA GLU A 128 19.27 4.98 -8.60
C GLU A 128 18.29 5.89 -7.88
N ILE A 129 17.34 6.46 -8.62
CA ILE A 129 16.28 7.30 -8.05
C ILE A 129 15.41 6.47 -7.10
N ALA A 130 14.92 5.31 -7.55
CA ALA A 130 14.10 4.42 -6.73
C ALA A 130 14.80 4.05 -5.42
N LYS A 131 16.08 3.69 -5.48
CA LYS A 131 16.88 3.37 -4.29
C LYS A 131 16.96 4.54 -3.33
N GLN A 132 17.25 5.74 -3.84
CA GLN A 132 17.35 6.94 -3.02
C GLN A 132 16.02 7.29 -2.36
N GLU A 133 14.92 7.24 -3.11
CA GLU A 133 13.59 7.55 -2.63
C GLU A 133 13.10 6.53 -1.59
N ILE A 134 13.23 5.22 -1.85
CA ILE A 134 12.88 4.17 -0.89
C ILE A 134 13.64 4.36 0.42
N MET A 135 14.96 4.58 0.36
CA MET A 135 15.75 4.81 1.57
C MET A 135 15.39 6.12 2.28
N ALA A 136 14.99 7.16 1.56
CA ALA A 136 14.62 8.44 2.15
C ALA A 136 13.25 8.38 2.82
N LEU A 137 12.29 7.70 2.19
CA LEU A 137 10.96 7.46 2.73
C LEU A 137 11.02 6.54 3.96
N ALA A 138 11.76 5.43 3.91
CA ALA A 138 11.97 4.56 5.06
C ALA A 138 12.57 5.30 6.26
N ARG A 139 13.54 6.21 6.04
CA ARG A 139 14.09 7.07 7.10
C ARG A 139 13.08 8.09 7.66
N PHE A 140 12.15 8.55 6.83
CA PHE A 140 11.10 9.46 7.27
C PHE A 140 10.06 8.70 8.11
N GLU A 141 9.68 7.51 7.65
CA GLU A 141 8.79 6.59 8.35
C GLU A 141 9.37 6.17 9.71
N ASP A 142 10.64 5.77 9.76
CA ASP A 142 11.34 5.41 11.00
C ASP A 142 11.32 6.55 12.02
N LYS A 143 11.49 7.81 11.60
CA LYS A 143 11.39 8.96 12.51
C LYS A 143 9.97 9.19 13.04
N LYS A 144 8.96 8.84 12.25
CA LYS A 144 7.54 9.08 12.56
C LYS A 144 6.94 7.97 13.41
N HIS A 145 7.24 6.72 13.06
CA HIS A 145 6.65 5.51 13.66
C HIS A 145 7.64 4.73 14.53
N GLY A 146 8.93 5.08 14.52
CA GLY A 146 9.98 4.35 15.23
C GLY A 146 10.45 3.07 14.53
N GLN A 147 9.99 2.85 13.29
CA GLN A 147 10.23 1.66 12.47
C GLN A 147 9.85 1.92 11.00
N SER A 148 10.31 1.06 10.07
CA SER A 148 9.94 1.06 8.64
C SER A 148 9.88 -0.39 8.10
N ILE A 149 9.07 -1.23 8.75
CA ILE A 149 8.95 -2.68 8.53
C ILE A 149 7.61 -2.99 7.87
N ASP A 150 6.51 -2.86 8.61
CA ASP A 150 5.16 -2.97 8.07
C ASP A 150 4.40 -1.67 8.35
N THR A 151 3.68 -1.17 7.36
CA THR A 151 2.81 0.00 7.53
C THR A 151 1.43 -0.25 6.93
N SER A 152 0.40 -0.05 7.76
CA SER A 152 -1.00 -0.25 7.35
C SER A 152 -1.37 0.59 6.14
N ALA A 153 -2.42 0.24 5.41
CA ALA A 153 -2.90 1.06 4.29
C ALA A 153 -3.18 2.51 4.72
N LYS A 154 -3.71 2.70 5.93
CA LYS A 154 -4.02 4.03 6.48
C LYS A 154 -2.77 4.87 6.72
N ASP A 155 -1.78 4.28 7.37
CA ASP A 155 -0.54 5.01 7.67
C ASP A 155 0.31 5.18 6.40
N THR A 156 0.26 4.23 5.46
CA THR A 156 0.89 4.33 4.13
C THR A 156 0.31 5.50 3.34
N GLU A 157 -1.02 5.67 3.34
CA GLU A 157 -1.67 6.83 2.73
C GLU A 157 -1.22 8.13 3.40
N ALA A 158 -1.18 8.16 4.74
CA ALA A 158 -0.74 9.33 5.48
C ALA A 158 0.72 9.70 5.16
N LEU A 159 1.63 8.72 5.08
CA LEU A 159 3.01 8.91 4.63
C LEU A 159 3.06 9.51 3.22
N PHE A 160 2.20 9.03 2.31
CA PHE A 160 2.16 9.53 0.95
C PHE A 160 1.80 11.02 0.90
N ARG A 161 0.80 11.43 1.66
CA ARG A 161 0.41 12.85 1.78
C ARG A 161 1.48 13.69 2.46
N GLU A 162 2.07 13.20 3.55
CA GLU A 162 3.00 13.98 4.36
C GLU A 162 4.38 14.11 3.71
N TYR A 163 4.90 13.06 3.09
CA TYR A 163 6.22 13.06 2.49
C TYR A 163 6.21 13.67 1.08
N TYR A 164 5.25 13.30 0.24
CA TYR A 164 5.18 13.79 -1.14
C TYR A 164 4.25 15.00 -1.34
N GLY A 165 3.45 15.37 -0.34
CA GLY A 165 2.46 16.45 -0.48
C GLY A 165 1.30 16.08 -1.40
N VAL A 166 1.03 14.79 -1.61
CA VAL A 166 -0.07 14.33 -2.48
C VAL A 166 -1.41 14.61 -1.80
N THR A 167 -2.31 15.28 -2.50
CA THR A 167 -3.68 15.59 -2.02
C THR A 167 -4.76 14.81 -2.77
N THR A 168 -4.36 14.00 -3.74
CA THR A 168 -5.23 13.23 -4.64
C THR A 168 -5.19 11.73 -4.32
N SER A 169 -4.84 11.40 -3.07
CA SER A 169 -4.94 10.05 -2.50
C SER A 169 -6.05 9.97 -1.46
N GLU A 170 -6.66 8.80 -1.33
CA GLU A 170 -7.63 8.49 -0.28
C GLU A 170 -7.57 7.00 0.09
N ILE A 171 -7.89 6.66 1.34
CA ILE A 171 -8.13 5.28 1.75
C ILE A 171 -9.59 4.92 1.54
N ARG A 172 -9.84 3.72 1.02
CA ARG A 172 -11.16 3.08 1.04
C ARG A 172 -11.07 1.77 1.81
N THR A 173 -12.02 1.56 2.71
CA THR A 173 -12.05 0.42 3.61
C THR A 173 -13.15 -0.56 3.23
N ASP A 174 -12.95 -1.84 3.56
CA ASP A 174 -13.90 -2.93 3.30
C ASP A 174 -14.40 -2.96 1.84
N ILE A 175 -13.45 -2.78 0.92
CA ILE A 175 -13.69 -2.70 -0.51
C ILE A 175 -14.15 -4.03 -1.08
N THR A 176 -15.00 -3.95 -2.10
CA THR A 176 -15.38 -5.04 -2.97
C THR A 176 -14.47 -5.11 -4.20
N LEU A 177 -14.53 -6.24 -4.91
CA LEU A 177 -13.86 -6.40 -6.19
C LEU A 177 -14.36 -5.37 -7.24
N THR A 178 -15.64 -5.01 -7.19
CA THR A 178 -16.23 -3.99 -8.08
C THR A 178 -15.61 -2.62 -7.82
N ASP A 179 -15.37 -2.26 -6.54
CA ASP A 179 -14.75 -0.98 -6.19
C ASP A 179 -13.37 -0.81 -6.84
N MET A 180 -12.58 -1.89 -6.90
CA MET A 180 -11.27 -1.87 -7.57
C MET A 180 -11.41 -1.65 -9.08
N GLN A 181 -12.33 -2.38 -9.71
CA GLN A 181 -12.58 -2.30 -11.15
C GLN A 181 -13.05 -0.90 -11.56
N GLU A 182 -14.02 -0.34 -10.83
CA GLU A 182 -14.54 1.01 -11.07
C GLU A 182 -13.47 2.07 -10.86
N THR A 183 -12.67 1.94 -9.78
CA THR A 183 -11.58 2.87 -9.50
C THR A 183 -10.54 2.90 -10.62
N LEU A 184 -10.17 1.73 -11.16
CA LEU A 184 -9.23 1.64 -12.29
C LEU A 184 -9.85 2.16 -13.59
N ALA A 185 -11.14 1.90 -13.83
CA ALA A 185 -11.87 2.43 -14.98
C ALA A 185 -11.98 3.96 -14.96
N ASP A 186 -12.04 4.56 -13.77
CA ASP A 186 -12.02 6.01 -13.55
C ASP A 186 -10.63 6.64 -13.72
N GLY A 187 -9.60 5.85 -14.07
CA GLY A 187 -8.25 6.35 -14.34
C GLY A 187 -7.39 6.60 -13.10
N ALA A 188 -7.74 6.01 -11.96
CA ALA A 188 -6.91 6.00 -10.76
C ALA A 188 -6.06 4.72 -10.68
N ILE A 189 -4.84 4.78 -10.15
CA ILE A 189 -4.16 3.56 -9.69
C ILE A 189 -4.66 3.20 -8.30
N VAL A 190 -4.55 1.92 -7.95
CA VAL A 190 -4.92 1.40 -6.63
C VAL A 190 -3.69 0.79 -5.98
N ILE A 191 -3.46 1.03 -4.70
CA ILE A 191 -2.44 0.34 -3.90
C ILE A 191 -3.16 -0.53 -2.88
N VAL A 192 -2.78 -1.81 -2.77
CA VAL A 192 -3.45 -2.76 -1.86
C VAL A 192 -2.44 -3.50 -0.96
N PRO A 193 -2.68 -3.56 0.36
CA PRO A 193 -1.98 -4.49 1.24
C PRO A 193 -2.49 -5.92 0.98
N ALA A 194 -1.59 -6.89 1.02
CA ALA A 194 -1.89 -8.28 0.70
C ALA A 194 -1.16 -9.26 1.61
N ASP A 195 -1.80 -10.41 1.83
CA ASP A 195 -1.12 -11.63 2.24
C ASP A 195 -0.30 -12.14 1.04
N GLY A 196 1.01 -11.91 1.08
CA GLY A 196 1.92 -12.26 0.00
C GLY A 196 1.97 -13.75 -0.33
N ARG A 197 1.59 -14.62 0.60
CA ARG A 197 1.52 -16.08 0.37
C ARG A 197 0.28 -16.45 -0.43
N LYS A 198 -0.85 -15.78 -0.16
CA LYS A 198 -2.11 -15.99 -0.91
C LYS A 198 -2.05 -15.50 -2.35
N LEU A 199 -1.13 -14.58 -2.67
CA LEU A 199 -0.88 -14.16 -4.05
C LEU A 199 -0.38 -15.31 -4.94
N MET A 200 0.17 -16.38 -4.35
CA MET A 200 0.70 -17.55 -5.06
C MET A 200 1.65 -17.18 -6.20
N ASN A 201 2.40 -16.07 -6.06
CA ASN A 201 3.32 -15.62 -7.10
C ASN A 201 4.52 -16.59 -7.15
N PRO A 202 4.73 -17.34 -8.26
CA PRO A 202 5.82 -18.31 -8.37
C PRO A 202 7.20 -17.63 -8.43
N ASN A 203 7.24 -16.31 -8.57
CA ASN A 203 8.48 -15.53 -8.63
C ASN A 203 8.96 -15.05 -7.26
N TYR A 204 8.22 -15.33 -6.18
CA TYR A 204 8.70 -15.13 -4.81
C TYR A 204 9.58 -16.29 -4.36
N LYS A 205 10.50 -15.99 -3.43
CA LYS A 205 11.12 -17.03 -2.61
C LYS A 205 10.02 -17.64 -1.75
N GLN A 206 9.75 -18.92 -1.97
CA GLN A 206 8.69 -19.63 -1.25
C GLN A 206 8.97 -19.62 0.27
N PRO A 207 7.95 -19.39 1.11
CA PRO A 207 6.51 -19.39 0.80
C PRO A 207 5.92 -18.05 0.32
N GLY A 208 6.75 -17.03 0.07
CA GLY A 208 6.29 -15.65 -0.11
C GLY A 208 6.20 -14.88 1.21
N PRO A 209 6.13 -13.54 1.16
CA PRO A 209 6.10 -12.70 2.35
C PRO A 209 4.73 -12.78 3.04
N MET A 210 4.71 -12.56 4.37
CA MET A 210 3.47 -12.57 5.15
C MET A 210 2.59 -11.34 4.88
N THR A 211 3.26 -10.20 4.80
CA THR A 211 2.76 -8.87 4.48
C THR A 211 3.37 -8.43 3.17
N HIS A 212 2.60 -7.74 2.33
CA HIS A 212 3.07 -7.22 1.05
C HIS A 212 2.19 -6.05 0.61
N MET A 213 2.70 -5.21 -0.28
CA MET A 213 1.96 -4.08 -0.84
C MET A 213 2.14 -4.04 -2.36
N LEU A 214 1.04 -3.97 -3.11
CA LEU A 214 1.04 -4.00 -4.58
C LEU A 214 0.42 -2.73 -5.15
N VAL A 215 0.95 -2.27 -6.29
CA VAL A 215 0.29 -1.25 -7.11
C VAL A 215 -0.49 -1.94 -8.22
N VAL A 216 -1.79 -1.74 -8.29
CA VAL A 216 -2.68 -2.20 -9.36
C VAL A 216 -2.89 -1.05 -10.34
N ILE A 217 -2.62 -1.32 -11.62
CA ILE A 217 -2.57 -0.31 -12.68
C ILE A 217 -3.57 -0.58 -13.80
N GLY A 218 -4.33 -1.66 -13.72
CA GLY A 218 -5.31 -2.00 -14.73
C GLY A 218 -6.08 -3.27 -14.42
N TYR A 219 -7.13 -3.48 -15.18
CA TYR A 219 -7.98 -4.66 -15.14
C TYR A 219 -8.30 -5.11 -16.57
N ASP A 220 -8.28 -6.42 -16.81
CA ASP A 220 -8.59 -7.07 -18.06
C ASP A 220 -9.91 -7.83 -17.88
N ALA A 221 -11.01 -7.26 -18.38
CA ALA A 221 -12.35 -7.81 -18.17
C ALA A 221 -12.60 -9.12 -18.92
N GLU A 222 -11.90 -9.34 -20.04
CA GLU A 222 -12.01 -10.59 -20.81
C GLU A 222 -11.33 -11.74 -20.08
N LYS A 223 -10.16 -11.48 -19.49
CA LYS A 223 -9.36 -12.49 -18.79
C LYS A 223 -9.65 -12.59 -17.30
N LYS A 224 -10.39 -11.62 -16.75
CA LYS A 224 -10.62 -11.47 -15.30
C LYS A 224 -9.31 -11.37 -14.53
N GLU A 225 -8.43 -10.49 -14.98
CA GLU A 225 -7.10 -10.32 -14.41
C GLU A 225 -6.86 -8.87 -14.01
N PHE A 226 -6.30 -8.68 -12.81
CA PHE A 226 -5.67 -7.41 -12.46
C PHE A 226 -4.24 -7.38 -12.97
N ILE A 227 -3.83 -6.22 -13.48
CA ILE A 227 -2.47 -5.93 -13.96
C ILE A 227 -1.79 -5.09 -12.88
N THR A 228 -0.64 -5.54 -12.38
CA THR A 228 0.03 -4.95 -11.23
C THR A 228 1.48 -4.58 -11.52
N HIS A 229 2.02 -3.76 -10.64
CA HIS A 229 3.43 -3.54 -10.41
C HIS A 229 3.77 -4.09 -9.03
N ASP A 230 4.31 -5.31 -9.04
CA ASP A 230 4.70 -6.05 -7.85
C ASP A 230 6.19 -5.82 -7.52
N SER A 231 6.46 -4.95 -6.55
CA SER A 231 7.82 -4.59 -6.16
C SER A 231 8.60 -5.73 -5.48
N GLY A 232 7.92 -6.81 -5.06
CA GLY A 232 8.52 -7.95 -4.36
C GLY A 232 9.32 -8.88 -5.27
N THR A 233 9.31 -8.67 -6.59
CA THR A 233 10.06 -9.50 -7.53
C THR A 233 10.49 -8.75 -8.78
N ARG A 234 11.64 -9.16 -9.35
CA ARG A 234 12.16 -8.60 -10.62
C ARG A 234 11.25 -8.84 -11.84
N LYS A 235 10.25 -9.71 -11.71
CA LYS A 235 9.24 -10.03 -12.73
C LYS A 235 7.88 -9.40 -12.44
N GLY A 236 7.83 -8.41 -11.54
CA GLY A 236 6.58 -7.81 -11.09
C GLY A 236 6.02 -6.72 -12.00
N GLN A 237 6.77 -6.26 -13.00
CA GLN A 237 6.28 -5.25 -13.94
C GLN A 237 5.16 -5.83 -14.81
N ASN A 238 4.00 -5.19 -14.78
CA ASN A 238 2.78 -5.62 -15.47
C ASN A 238 2.39 -7.08 -15.14
N TYR A 239 2.73 -7.55 -13.94
CA TYR A 239 2.41 -8.91 -13.53
C TYR A 239 0.90 -9.06 -13.42
N ARG A 240 0.38 -10.23 -13.81
CA ARG A 240 -1.06 -10.47 -13.89
C ARG A 240 -1.48 -11.45 -12.81
N TYR A 241 -2.49 -11.06 -12.05
CA TYR A 241 -3.16 -11.92 -11.08
C TYR A 241 -4.60 -12.12 -11.52
N GLN A 242 -5.11 -13.35 -11.40
CA GLN A 242 -6.54 -13.61 -11.50
C GLN A 242 -7.28 -12.76 -10.46
N GLU A 243 -8.44 -12.23 -10.82
CA GLU A 243 -9.17 -11.26 -9.99
C GLU A 243 -9.48 -11.81 -8.59
N GLU A 244 -9.89 -13.07 -8.53
CA GLU A 244 -10.18 -13.79 -7.28
C GLU A 244 -8.91 -13.99 -6.45
N ILE A 245 -7.77 -14.35 -7.08
CA ILE A 245 -6.51 -14.55 -6.37
C ILE A 245 -6.03 -13.24 -5.73
N LEU A 246 -6.03 -12.14 -6.49
CA LEU A 246 -5.61 -10.86 -5.93
C LEU A 246 -6.57 -10.41 -4.84
N TYR A 247 -7.87 -10.40 -5.13
CA TYR A 247 -8.87 -9.92 -4.18
C TYR A 247 -8.88 -10.73 -2.88
N GLU A 248 -8.77 -12.06 -2.93
CA GLU A 248 -8.68 -12.91 -1.74
C GLU A 248 -7.38 -12.73 -0.96
N ALA A 249 -6.29 -12.34 -1.63
CA ALA A 249 -5.04 -12.00 -0.98
C ALA A 249 -5.10 -10.65 -0.25
N ILE A 250 -5.97 -9.71 -0.65
CA ILE A 250 -6.06 -8.41 0.02
C ILE A 250 -6.40 -8.62 1.50
N ARG A 251 -5.50 -8.11 2.34
CA ARG A 251 -5.59 -8.12 3.80
C ARG A 251 -4.67 -7.04 4.35
N ASP A 252 -5.26 -6.00 4.91
CA ASP A 252 -4.53 -4.96 5.64
C ASP A 252 -3.91 -5.53 6.93
N TYR A 253 -2.85 -4.88 7.39
CA TYR A 253 -2.07 -5.29 8.55
C TYR A 253 -1.68 -4.07 9.38
N PRO A 254 -1.50 -4.22 10.70
CA PRO A 254 -1.12 -3.11 11.58
C PRO A 254 0.29 -2.59 11.27
N THR A 255 0.46 -1.28 11.42
CA THR A 255 1.79 -0.64 11.40
C THR A 255 2.63 -1.10 12.58
N GLY A 256 3.84 -1.58 12.33
CA GLY A 256 4.80 -2.05 13.34
C GLY A 256 5.63 -3.24 12.87
N ASP A 257 6.50 -3.75 13.76
CA ASP A 257 7.33 -4.92 13.45
C ASP A 257 6.49 -6.21 13.54
N HIS A 258 5.95 -6.65 12.39
CA HIS A 258 5.24 -7.92 12.23
C HIS A 258 4.17 -8.17 13.30
N LEU A 259 3.43 -7.11 13.64
CA LEU A 259 2.41 -7.17 14.69
C LEU A 259 1.29 -8.15 14.31
N PRO A 260 0.64 -8.81 15.29
CA PRO A 260 -0.41 -9.77 15.01
C PRO A 260 -1.58 -9.17 14.22
N ILE A 261 -1.94 -9.82 13.12
CA ILE A 261 -3.09 -9.45 12.29
C ILE A 261 -4.36 -10.02 12.95
N LYS A 262 -5.27 -9.14 13.37
CA LYS A 262 -6.46 -9.49 14.18
C LYS A 262 -7.74 -9.74 13.37
N GLY A 263 -7.70 -9.56 12.05
CA GLY A 263 -8.86 -9.69 11.17
C GLY A 263 -8.49 -9.59 9.70
N ILE A 264 -9.48 -9.74 8.82
CA ILE A 264 -9.32 -9.50 7.37
C ILE A 264 -10.04 -8.20 7.05
N HIS A 265 -9.25 -7.15 6.80
CA HIS A 265 -9.76 -5.87 6.32
C HIS A 265 -9.28 -5.69 4.88
N LYS A 266 -10.21 -5.55 3.94
CA LYS A 266 -9.88 -5.35 2.53
C LYS A 266 -9.84 -3.85 2.27
N ASN A 267 -8.68 -3.25 2.50
CA ASN A 267 -8.48 -1.82 2.31
C ASN A 267 -7.70 -1.57 1.03
N MET A 268 -7.88 -0.39 0.45
CA MET A 268 -7.07 0.08 -0.66
C MET A 268 -6.78 1.57 -0.54
N ILE A 269 -5.66 1.99 -1.12
CA ILE A 269 -5.34 3.40 -1.31
C ILE A 269 -5.62 3.71 -2.78
N VAL A 270 -6.50 4.68 -3.01
CA VAL A 270 -6.80 5.18 -4.36
C VAL A 270 -5.91 6.38 -4.62
N VAL A 271 -5.26 6.42 -5.78
CA VAL A 271 -4.38 7.52 -6.16
C VAL A 271 -4.76 8.04 -7.54
N ARG A 272 -5.02 9.35 -7.64
CA ARG A 272 -5.42 10.04 -8.88
C ARG A 272 -4.38 11.05 -9.32
N LYS A 273 -4.28 11.28 -10.63
CA LYS A 273 -3.61 12.47 -11.15
C LYS A 273 -4.48 13.71 -10.83
N PRO A 274 -3.85 14.84 -10.45
CA PRO A 274 -4.55 16.10 -10.24
C PRO A 274 -5.11 16.71 -11.53
#